data_AF-Q4Q6W6-F1
#
_entry.id   AF-Q4Q6W6-F1
#
_cell.length_a   1.000
_cell.length_b   1.000
_cell.length_c   1.000
_cell.angle_alpha   90.00
_cell.angle_beta   90.00
_cell.angle_gamma   90.00
#
_symmetry.space_group_name_H-M   'P 1'
#
loop_
_entity.id
_entity.type
_entity.pdbx_description
1 polymer ?
#
loop_
_entity_poly.entity_id
_entity_poly.type
_entity_poly.pdbx_seq_one_letter_code
_entity_poly.pdbx_strand_id
1 'polypeptide(L)'
;MLRRSNRWCMKYANLELTTRGEFPHGMKEPGFVKKLDKNIPWYFSTYRSMYHWPVAGDGWSDLNEAEKHHDLHMYYTLAWWKLGEGIFDADDEDR
;
A
#
# COMPACT_ATOMS: atom_id res chain seq x y z
N MET A 1 17.56 -18.47 39.04
CA MET A 1 16.63 -18.38 37.89
C MET A 1 16.81 -17.02 37.23
N LEU A 2 17.43 -16.98 36.05
CA LEU A 2 17.80 -15.74 35.34
C LEU A 2 16.55 -14.99 34.87
N ARG A 3 16.19 -13.88 35.53
CA ARG A 3 15.30 -12.84 34.98
C ARG A 3 16.08 -12.01 33.95
N ARG A 4 16.20 -12.51 32.71
CA ARG A 4 16.58 -11.66 31.58
C ARG A 4 15.34 -10.93 31.09
N SER A 5 15.09 -9.74 31.64
CA SER A 5 14.27 -8.77 30.93
C SER A 5 15.08 -8.32 29.72
N ASN A 6 14.70 -8.76 28.52
CA ASN A 6 15.19 -8.09 27.32
C ASN A 6 14.64 -6.67 27.38
N ARG A 7 15.51 -5.69 27.64
CA ARG A 7 15.14 -4.28 27.50
C ARG A 7 14.82 -4.07 26.02
N TRP A 8 13.62 -3.57 25.74
CA TRP A 8 13.22 -3.20 24.39
C TRP A 8 14.02 -1.95 24.03
N CYS A 9 15.16 -2.15 23.36
CA CYS A 9 15.97 -1.04 22.86
C CYS A 9 15.49 -0.71 21.44
N MET A 10 15.09 0.53 21.22
CA MET A 10 14.79 1.03 19.88
C MET A 10 16.08 1.11 19.05
N LYS A 11 16.00 0.76 17.76
CA LYS A 11 17.12 0.94 16.83
C LYS A 11 17.03 2.35 16.23
N TYR A 12 18.00 3.20 16.54
CA TYR A 12 18.12 4.53 15.96
C TYR A 12 19.51 4.69 15.34
N ALA A 13 19.55 5.25 14.14
CA ALA A 13 20.76 5.68 13.46
C ALA A 13 20.44 6.97 12.69
N ASN A 14 21.39 7.89 12.63
CA ASN A 14 21.26 9.08 11.79
C ASN A 14 21.55 8.67 10.34
N LEU A 15 20.49 8.48 9.56
CA LEU A 15 20.55 8.04 8.17
C LEU A 15 20.11 9.16 7.25
N GLU A 16 20.87 9.38 6.18
CA GLU A 16 20.46 10.27 5.10
C GLU A 16 19.77 9.45 4.02
N LEU A 17 18.54 9.83 3.66
CA LEU A 17 17.78 9.27 2.55
C LEU A 17 17.49 10.39 1.55
N THR A 18 18.43 10.60 0.64
CA THR A 18 18.46 11.75 -0.28
C THR A 18 17.33 11.76 -1.29
N THR A 19 16.93 10.59 -1.80
CA THR A 19 15.85 10.44 -2.77
C THR A 19 14.77 9.50 -2.25
N ARG A 20 13.58 10.05 -2.03
CA ARG A 20 12.34 9.26 -1.90
C ARG A 20 11.63 9.27 -3.26
N GLY A 21 10.97 8.16 -3.63
CA GLY A 21 10.10 8.13 -4.81
C GLY A 21 8.93 9.13 -4.70
N GLU A 22 8.08 9.22 -5.71
CA GLU A 22 6.92 10.11 -5.68
C GLU A 22 5.81 9.61 -4.74
N PHE A 23 4.90 10.52 -4.37
CA PHE A 23 3.75 10.20 -3.53
C PHE A 23 2.85 9.13 -4.19
N PRO A 24 2.40 8.10 -3.46
CA PRO A 24 1.62 7.00 -4.02
C PRO A 24 0.13 7.36 -4.15
N HIS A 25 -0.21 8.43 -4.86
CA HIS A 25 -1.62 8.84 -5.11
C HIS A 25 -2.33 7.97 -6.16
N GLY A 26 -1.60 7.15 -6.92
CA GLY A 26 -2.16 6.29 -7.97
C GLY A 26 -2.64 7.02 -9.23
N MET A 27 -2.51 8.35 -9.30
CA MET A 27 -3.03 9.18 -10.39
C MET A 27 -1.93 10.02 -11.06
N LYS A 28 -0.85 9.38 -11.51
CA LYS A 28 0.22 10.05 -12.27
C LYS A 28 -0.09 10.01 -13.76
N GLU A 29 0.11 11.12 -14.46
CA GLU A 29 -0.02 11.17 -15.92
C GLU A 29 0.99 10.18 -16.55
N PRO A 30 0.51 9.19 -17.33
CA PRO A 30 1.38 8.25 -18.00
C PRO A 30 2.06 8.90 -19.22
N GLY A 31 3.18 8.32 -19.68
CA GLY A 31 3.83 8.79 -20.90
C GLY A 31 2.95 8.59 -22.13
N PHE A 32 2.65 9.68 -22.85
CA PHE A 32 1.88 9.61 -24.09
C PHE A 32 2.68 8.96 -25.23
N VAL A 33 1.99 8.13 -26.01
CA VAL A 33 2.55 7.48 -27.20
C VAL A 33 1.74 7.84 -28.45
N LYS A 34 2.44 7.96 -29.58
CA LYS A 34 1.81 8.25 -30.88
C LYS A 34 1.22 7.01 -31.56
N LYS A 35 1.78 5.83 -31.29
CA LYS A 35 1.36 4.54 -31.87
C LYS A 35 1.54 3.43 -30.83
N LEU A 36 0.56 2.53 -30.75
CA LEU A 36 0.61 1.33 -29.91
C LEU A 36 1.13 0.14 -30.71
N ASP A 37 1.75 -0.83 -30.02
CA ASP A 37 2.24 -2.07 -30.64
C ASP A 37 1.12 -2.88 -31.29
N LYS A 38 -0.07 -2.91 -30.65
CA LYS A 38 -1.28 -3.53 -31.19
C LYS A 38 -2.31 -2.45 -31.53
N ASN A 39 -2.69 -2.37 -32.79
CA ASN A 39 -3.74 -1.46 -33.28
C ASN A 39 -5.15 -2.10 -33.28
N ILE A 40 -5.37 -3.12 -32.43
CA ILE A 40 -6.61 -3.90 -32.35
C ILE A 40 -7.22 -3.64 -30.97
N PRO A 41 -8.16 -2.67 -30.83
CA PRO A 41 -8.73 -2.32 -29.53
C PRO A 41 -9.61 -3.43 -28.93
N TRP A 42 -10.17 -4.32 -29.76
CA TRP A 42 -11.05 -5.40 -29.32
C TRP A 42 -10.40 -6.37 -28.34
N TYR A 43 -9.06 -6.50 -28.35
CA TYR A 43 -8.37 -7.37 -27.42
C TYR A 43 -8.71 -7.08 -25.95
N PHE A 44 -8.90 -5.80 -25.61
CA PHE A 44 -9.30 -5.41 -24.26
C PHE A 44 -10.69 -5.97 -23.91
N SER A 45 -11.66 -5.83 -24.82
CA SER A 45 -13.03 -6.32 -24.60
C SER A 45 -13.17 -7.84 -24.68
N THR A 46 -12.29 -8.52 -25.40
CA THR A 46 -12.32 -9.98 -25.55
C THR A 46 -11.51 -10.70 -24.48
N TYR A 47 -10.73 -9.96 -23.68
CA TYR A 47 -9.92 -10.55 -22.63
C TYR A 47 -10.80 -11.25 -21.59
N ARG A 48 -10.42 -12.48 -21.24
CA ARG A 48 -11.03 -13.25 -20.16
C ARG A 48 -9.91 -13.76 -19.26
N SER A 49 -10.13 -13.69 -17.96
CA SER A 49 -9.31 -14.37 -16.95
C SER A 49 -10.08 -15.57 -16.38
N MET A 50 -9.39 -16.41 -15.63
CA MET A 50 -10.06 -17.41 -14.79
C MET A 50 -10.87 -16.72 -13.66
N TYR A 51 -11.78 -17.47 -13.06
CA TYR A 51 -12.53 -17.01 -11.89
C TYR A 51 -11.58 -16.71 -10.72
N HIS A 52 -11.77 -15.54 -10.11
CA HIS A 52 -11.16 -15.20 -8.83
C HIS A 52 -12.14 -15.57 -7.72
N TRP A 53 -11.88 -16.67 -7.03
CA TRP A 53 -12.69 -17.10 -5.88
C TRP A 53 -12.23 -16.34 -4.64
N PRO A 54 -13.08 -15.48 -4.04
CA PRO A 54 -12.65 -14.59 -2.97
C PRO A 54 -12.28 -15.33 -1.67
N VAL A 55 -12.92 -16.47 -1.41
CA VAL A 55 -12.68 -17.32 -0.25
C VAL A 55 -12.85 -18.77 -0.67
N ALA A 56 -11.96 -19.64 -0.18
CA ALA A 56 -12.14 -21.09 -0.19
C ALA A 56 -12.09 -21.58 1.25
N GLY A 57 -13.13 -22.29 1.70
CA GLY A 57 -13.23 -22.71 3.11
C GLY A 57 -13.46 -21.52 4.04
N ASP A 58 -12.68 -21.45 5.13
CA ASP A 58 -12.71 -20.40 6.13
C ASP A 58 -11.74 -19.22 5.83
N GLY A 59 -11.01 -19.29 4.71
CA GLY A 59 -10.01 -18.28 4.34
C GLY A 59 -8.73 -18.35 5.16
N TRP A 60 -8.49 -19.45 5.88
CA TRP A 60 -7.30 -19.63 6.68
C TRP A 60 -6.05 -19.78 5.81
N SER A 61 -4.98 -19.05 6.17
CA SER A 61 -3.64 -19.19 5.60
C SER A 61 -2.61 -19.06 6.71
N ASP A 62 -1.56 -19.89 6.67
CA ASP A 62 -0.42 -19.82 7.59
C ASP A 62 0.38 -18.52 7.44
N LEU A 63 0.44 -17.97 6.23
CA LEU A 63 1.12 -16.72 5.89
C LEU A 63 0.35 -15.44 6.28
N ASN A 64 -0.93 -15.57 6.66
CA ASN A 64 -1.85 -14.49 6.96
C ASN A 64 -1.81 -13.36 5.91
N GLU A 65 -2.01 -13.72 4.64
CA GLU A 65 -1.74 -12.82 3.50
C GLU A 65 -2.61 -11.55 3.52
N ALA A 66 -3.91 -11.69 3.80
CA ALA A 66 -4.83 -10.57 3.76
C ALA A 66 -4.44 -9.46 4.74
N GLU A 67 -4.21 -9.81 6.02
CA GLU A 67 -3.85 -8.85 7.06
C GLU A 67 -2.44 -8.29 6.85
N LYS A 68 -1.46 -9.16 6.61
CA LYS A 68 -0.06 -8.72 6.42
C LYS A 68 0.11 -7.78 5.24
N HIS A 69 -0.51 -8.09 4.09
CA HIS A 69 -0.38 -7.23 2.91
C HIS A 69 -1.15 -5.92 3.11
N HIS A 70 -2.34 -5.98 3.71
CA HIS A 70 -3.10 -4.78 4.07
C HIS A 70 -2.28 -3.84 4.96
N ASP A 71 -1.68 -4.36 6.04
CA ASP A 71 -0.89 -3.58 6.98
C ASP A 71 0.36 -2.99 6.32
N LEU A 72 1.06 -3.78 5.49
CA LEU A 72 2.21 -3.29 4.74
C LEU A 72 1.84 -2.13 3.81
N HIS A 73 0.69 -2.21 3.13
CA HIS A 73 0.17 -1.12 2.31
C HIS A 73 -0.24 0.09 3.15
N MET A 74 -0.86 -0.14 4.31
CA MET A 74 -1.26 0.90 5.25
C MET A 74 -0.05 1.66 5.81
N TYR A 75 1.03 0.97 6.20
CA TYR A 75 2.19 1.60 6.84
C TYR A 75 2.83 2.68 5.97
N TYR A 76 3.13 2.38 4.71
CA TYR A 76 3.73 3.39 3.84
C TYR A 76 2.70 4.47 3.46
N THR A 77 1.42 4.12 3.36
CA THR A 77 0.36 5.09 3.08
C THR A 77 0.30 6.12 4.21
N LEU A 78 0.17 5.68 5.46
CA LEU A 78 0.22 6.55 6.64
C LEU A 78 1.51 7.35 6.73
N ALA A 79 2.67 6.76 6.43
CA ALA A 79 3.95 7.48 6.43
C ALA A 79 4.03 8.57 5.34
N TRP A 80 3.35 8.40 4.22
CA TRP A 80 3.24 9.40 3.16
C TRP A 80 2.25 10.52 3.53
N TRP A 81 1.13 10.16 4.18
CA TRP A 81 0.12 11.10 4.66
C TRP A 81 0.48 11.78 5.99
N LYS A 82 1.65 11.48 6.58
CA LYS A 82 2.03 11.92 7.93
C LYS A 82 0.93 11.63 8.96
N LEU A 83 0.43 10.39 8.94
CA LEU A 83 -0.68 9.90 9.77
C LEU A 83 -2.04 10.58 9.51
N GLY A 84 -2.14 11.48 8.52
CA GLY A 84 -3.34 12.29 8.30
C GLY A 84 -3.48 13.46 9.29
N GLU A 85 -2.44 13.73 10.07
CA GLU A 85 -2.41 14.86 10.99
C GLU A 85 -2.47 16.19 10.21
N GLY A 86 -3.47 17.03 10.50
CA GLY A 86 -3.67 18.32 9.85
C GLY A 86 -4.49 18.28 8.56
N ILE A 87 -5.17 17.17 8.27
CA ILE A 87 -6.17 17.10 7.19
C ILE A 87 -7.56 17.50 7.68
N PHE A 88 -7.92 17.09 8.90
CA PHE A 88 -9.18 17.43 9.54
C PHE A 88 -8.95 18.61 10.49
N ASP A 89 -9.72 19.69 10.32
CA ASP A 89 -9.71 20.82 11.24
C ASP A 89 -10.61 20.53 12.45
N ALA A 90 -10.30 21.13 13.60
CA ALA A 90 -11.10 20.96 14.82
C ALA A 90 -12.54 21.49 14.68
N ASP A 91 -12.79 22.38 13.71
CA ASP A 91 -14.10 22.99 13.45
C ASP A 91 -15.00 22.12 12.54
N ASP A 92 -14.51 20.98 12.03
CA ASP A 92 -15.32 20.04 11.23
C ASP A 92 -16.22 19.13 12.09
N GLU A 93 -16.14 19.20 13.43
CA GLU A 93 -16.96 18.40 14.36
C GLU A 93 -18.29 19.06 14.81
N ASP A 94 -18.53 20.33 14.47
CA ASP A 94 -19.66 21.14 14.99
C ASP A 94 -20.82 21.39 13.99
N ARG A 95 -21.07 20.49 13.03
CA ARG A 95 -22.18 20.64 12.06
C ARG A 95 -23.13 19.45 11.94
#